data_AF-A0A9P7YWS8-F1
#
_entry.id   AF-A0A9P7YWS8-F1
#
_cell.length_a   1.000
_cell.length_b   1.000
_cell.length_c   1.000
_cell.angle_alpha   90.00
_cell.angle_beta   90.00
_cell.angle_gamma   90.00
#
_symmetry.space_group_name_H-M   'P 1'
#
loop_
_entity.id
_entity.type
_entity.pdbx_description
1 polymer ?
#
loop_
_entity_poly.entity_id
_entity_poly.type
_entity_poly.pdbx_seq_one_letter_code
_entity_poly.pdbx_strand_id
1 'polypeptide(L)'
;MFSVDWWSLGLPLAYITVLLGSLITFSSLYRKRKANASATLAPWFPQHLSKDIYLSLLHLEPEPGQEKPPVVPDSIIRAALLRRAVEDIRRIIQIRSAKPACTALLQRGSVGDDLNERFLRAEKDMEDELRDVVQEANALSEGWGNVIFQSANEIAANTAFRKSLNEIQAKAPAEKEWWEKRRAFIQTEFMKELEEGSTYGDGAVAEGVKKKSKK
;
A
#
# COMPACT_ATOMS: atom_id res chain seq x y z
N MET A 1 -30.66 -44.22 -57.70
CA MET A 1 -29.49 -43.34 -57.89
C MET A 1 -29.87 -41.97 -57.35
N PHE A 2 -29.33 -41.57 -56.19
CA PHE A 2 -29.61 -40.25 -55.65
C PHE A 2 -28.71 -39.24 -56.35
N SER A 3 -29.26 -38.44 -57.26
CA SER A 3 -28.59 -37.25 -57.78
C SER A 3 -28.58 -36.21 -56.66
N VAL A 4 -27.46 -36.11 -55.94
CA VAL A 4 -27.26 -35.08 -54.91
C VAL A 4 -27.11 -33.75 -55.63
N ASP A 5 -28.05 -32.82 -55.42
CA ASP A 5 -27.95 -31.45 -55.89
C ASP A 5 -26.94 -30.69 -55.02
N TRP A 6 -25.66 -30.79 -55.39
CA TRP A 6 -24.55 -30.12 -54.73
C TRP A 6 -24.74 -28.60 -54.62
N TRP A 7 -25.53 -28.00 -55.51
CA TRP A 7 -25.86 -26.58 -55.47
C TRP A 7 -26.85 -26.21 -54.36
N SER A 8 -27.88 -27.04 -54.14
CA SER A 8 -28.87 -26.78 -53.08
C SER A 8 -28.31 -27.05 -51.68
N LEU A 9 -27.30 -27.92 -51.57
CA LEU A 9 -26.58 -28.18 -50.32
C LEU A 9 -25.42 -27.18 -50.08
N GLY A 10 -24.75 -26.74 -51.14
CA GLY A 10 -23.61 -25.81 -51.05
C GLY A 10 -24.00 -24.40 -50.60
N LEU A 11 -25.13 -23.88 -51.07
CA LEU A 11 -25.65 -22.55 -50.70
C LEU A 11 -25.90 -22.36 -49.19
N PRO A 12 -26.64 -23.24 -48.48
CA PRO A 12 -26.85 -23.10 -47.03
C PRO A 12 -25.56 -23.31 -46.24
N LEU A 13 -24.66 -24.20 -46.68
CA LEU A 13 -23.35 -24.37 -46.05
C LEU A 13 -22.48 -23.11 -46.20
N ALA A 14 -22.44 -22.51 -47.39
CA ALA A 14 -21.74 -21.25 -47.63
C ALA A 14 -22.30 -20.09 -46.80
N TYR A 15 -23.63 -20.03 -46.64
CA TYR A 15 -24.27 -19.02 -45.78
C TYR A 15 -23.84 -19.19 -44.32
N ILE A 16 -23.85 -20.43 -43.80
CA ILE A 16 -23.42 -20.71 -42.43
C ILE A 16 -21.94 -20.41 -42.24
N THR A 17 -21.06 -20.75 -43.19
CA THR A 17 -19.62 -20.48 -43.06
C THR A 17 -19.32 -19.00 -43.05
N VAL A 18 -20.00 -18.19 -43.87
CA VAL A 18 -19.87 -16.73 -43.84
C VAL A 18 -20.39 -16.16 -42.52
N LEU A 19 -21.54 -16.66 -42.03
CA LEU A 19 -22.12 -16.22 -40.77
C LEU A 19 -21.23 -16.57 -39.58
N LEU A 20 -20.73 -17.81 -39.50
CA LEU A 20 -19.77 -18.24 -38.47
C LEU A 20 -18.46 -17.45 -38.57
N GLY A 21 -17.94 -17.25 -39.79
CA GLY A 21 -16.72 -16.49 -40.03
C GLY A 21 -16.84 -15.04 -39.55
N SER A 22 -17.94 -14.36 -39.90
CA SER A 22 -18.21 -12.99 -39.43
C SER A 22 -18.41 -12.92 -37.91
N LEU A 23 -19.06 -13.92 -37.29
CA LEU A 23 -19.23 -13.97 -35.84
C LEU A 23 -17.90 -14.21 -35.10
N ILE A 24 -17.08 -15.14 -35.59
CA ILE A 24 -15.76 -15.44 -35.00
C ILE A 24 -14.83 -14.24 -35.13
N THR A 25 -14.77 -13.62 -36.31
CA THR A 25 -13.95 -12.43 -36.54
C THR A 25 -14.40 -11.27 -35.65
N PHE A 26 -15.70 -10.98 -35.57
CA PHE A 26 -16.24 -9.96 -34.68
C PHE A 26 -15.97 -10.24 -33.19
N SER A 27 -16.23 -11.47 -32.73
CA SER A 27 -15.98 -11.89 -31.34
C SER A 27 -14.50 -11.76 -30.97
N SER A 28 -13.60 -12.19 -31.86
CA SER A 28 -12.16 -12.08 -31.66
C SER A 28 -11.70 -10.63 -31.61
N LEU A 29 -12.19 -9.77 -32.51
CA LEU A 29 -11.83 -8.37 -32.56
C LEU A 29 -12.38 -7.61 -31.34
N TYR A 30 -13.63 -7.86 -30.96
CA TYR A 30 -14.24 -7.23 -29.79
C TYR A 30 -13.51 -7.64 -28.50
N ARG A 31 -13.20 -8.93 -28.30
CA ARG A 31 -12.43 -9.38 -27.13
C ARG A 31 -11.01 -8.81 -27.12
N LYS A 32 -10.33 -8.74 -28.26
CA LYS A 32 -9.02 -8.09 -28.38
C LYS A 32 -9.09 -6.61 -28.03
N ARG A 33 -10.09 -5.90 -28.55
CA ARG A 33 -10.30 -4.47 -28.23
C ARG A 33 -10.60 -4.26 -26.74
N LYS A 34 -11.47 -5.09 -26.14
CA LYS A 34 -11.77 -5.02 -24.71
C LYS A 34 -10.53 -5.31 -23.85
N ALA A 35 -9.74 -6.32 -24.22
CA ALA A 35 -8.49 -6.64 -23.54
C ALA A 35 -7.44 -5.52 -23.66
N ASN A 36 -7.31 -4.89 -24.83
CA ASN A 36 -6.40 -3.75 -25.02
C ASN A 36 -6.86 -2.51 -24.24
N ALA A 37 -8.17 -2.27 -24.19
CA ALA A 37 -8.74 -1.16 -23.43
C ALA A 37 -8.43 -1.32 -21.94
N SER A 38 -8.63 -2.52 -21.40
CA SER A 38 -8.27 -2.78 -20.01
C SER A 38 -6.74 -2.77 -19.81
N ALA A 39 -5.93 -3.26 -20.76
CA ALA A 39 -4.47 -3.24 -20.63
C ALA A 39 -3.85 -1.83 -20.59
N THR A 40 -4.52 -0.84 -21.19
CA THR A 40 -4.08 0.57 -21.19
C THR A 40 -4.33 1.27 -19.85
N LEU A 41 -5.08 0.64 -18.95
CA LEU A 41 -5.38 1.22 -17.65
C LEU A 41 -4.13 1.36 -16.80
N ALA A 42 -4.01 2.49 -16.11
CA ALA A 42 -2.89 2.76 -15.24
C ALA A 42 -2.78 1.67 -14.14
N PRO A 43 -1.55 1.21 -13.83
CA PRO A 43 -1.33 0.21 -12.80
C PRO A 43 -1.79 0.72 -11.42
N TRP A 44 -2.30 -0.19 -10.60
CA TRP A 44 -2.79 0.14 -9.25
C TRP A 44 -1.66 0.55 -8.30
N PHE A 45 -0.53 -0.17 -8.38
CA PHE A 45 0.67 0.14 -7.61
C PHE A 45 1.71 0.84 -8.48
N PRO A 46 2.55 1.71 -7.88
CA PRO A 46 3.72 2.23 -8.57
C PRO A 46 4.73 1.11 -8.86
N GLN A 47 5.74 1.45 -9.66
CA GLN A 47 6.84 0.54 -10.00
C GLN A 47 7.45 -0.14 -8.76
N HIS A 48 7.90 -1.38 -8.93
CA HIS A 48 8.35 -2.23 -7.85
C HIS A 48 9.86 -2.12 -7.68
N LEU A 49 10.29 -1.07 -6.98
CA LEU A 49 11.71 -0.77 -6.80
C LEU A 49 12.50 -1.94 -6.20
N SER A 50 11.93 -2.69 -5.24
CA SER A 50 12.66 -3.79 -4.60
C SER A 50 12.85 -4.98 -5.55
N LYS A 51 11.87 -5.26 -6.42
CA LYS A 51 11.99 -6.22 -7.52
C LYS A 51 13.02 -5.76 -8.54
N ASP A 52 12.96 -4.50 -8.95
CA ASP A 52 13.86 -3.94 -9.95
C ASP A 52 15.33 -3.98 -9.48
N ILE A 53 15.58 -3.69 -8.20
CA ILE A 53 16.91 -3.83 -7.57
C ILE A 53 17.36 -5.30 -7.57
N TYR A 54 16.47 -6.23 -7.22
CA TYR A 54 16.83 -7.65 -7.21
C TYR A 54 17.18 -8.16 -8.61
N LEU A 55 16.36 -7.82 -9.61
CA LEU A 55 16.60 -8.22 -10.99
C LEU A 55 17.84 -7.54 -11.59
N SER A 56 18.10 -6.28 -11.24
CA SER A 56 19.32 -5.61 -11.67
C SER A 56 20.58 -6.20 -11.04
N LEU A 57 20.51 -6.65 -9.78
CA LEU A 57 21.60 -7.38 -9.12
C LEU A 57 21.88 -8.73 -9.81
N LEU A 58 20.85 -9.40 -10.33
CA LEU A 58 21.00 -10.66 -11.06
C LEU A 58 21.60 -10.46 -12.47
N HIS A 59 21.29 -9.33 -13.10
CA HIS A 59 21.71 -9.00 -14.47
C HIS A 59 22.69 -7.82 -14.51
N LEU A 60 23.66 -7.79 -13.59
CA LEU A 60 24.68 -6.74 -13.59
C LEU A 60 25.50 -6.79 -14.88
N GLU A 61 25.49 -5.67 -15.61
CA GLU A 61 26.35 -5.48 -16.76
C GLU A 61 27.80 -5.23 -16.31
N PRO A 62 28.81 -5.69 -17.08
CA PRO A 62 30.19 -5.36 -16.79
C PRO A 62 30.43 -3.85 -16.91
N GLU A 63 31.09 -3.25 -15.91
CA GLU A 63 31.48 -1.84 -15.99
C GLU A 63 32.46 -1.60 -17.16
N PRO A 64 32.44 -0.40 -17.77
CA PRO A 64 33.30 -0.10 -18.92
C PRO A 64 34.78 -0.23 -18.52
N GLY A 65 35.40 -1.32 -18.98
CA GLY A 65 36.80 -1.67 -18.67
C GLY A 65 36.99 -3.04 -18.01
N GLN A 66 35.93 -3.75 -17.64
CA GLN A 66 36.00 -5.13 -17.14
C GLN A 66 35.30 -6.09 -18.11
N GLU A 67 35.94 -7.22 -18.45
CA GLU A 67 35.37 -8.23 -19.35
C GLU A 67 34.34 -9.14 -18.67
N LYS A 68 34.29 -9.15 -17.33
CA LYS A 68 33.43 -10.02 -16.54
C LYS A 68 32.54 -9.19 -15.61
N PRO A 69 31.27 -9.58 -15.42
CA PRO A 69 30.39 -8.92 -14.47
C PRO A 69 30.94 -9.11 -13.04
N PRO A 70 30.75 -8.12 -12.15
CA PRO A 70 31.13 -8.24 -10.75
C PRO A 70 30.35 -9.38 -10.08
N VAL A 71 31.07 -10.27 -9.37
CA VAL A 71 30.45 -11.40 -8.66
C VAL A 71 29.75 -10.88 -7.41
N VAL A 72 28.41 -10.88 -7.42
CA VAL A 72 27.61 -10.54 -6.24
C VAL A 72 27.52 -11.74 -5.30
N PRO A 73 27.83 -11.58 -4.00
CA PRO A 73 27.63 -12.65 -3.03
C PRO A 73 26.16 -13.06 -2.89
N ASP A 74 25.91 -14.36 -2.79
CA ASP A 74 24.57 -14.93 -2.60
C ASP A 74 23.84 -14.40 -1.35
N SER A 75 24.59 -13.97 -0.32
CA SER A 75 24.01 -13.34 0.87
C SER A 75 23.26 -12.04 0.53
N ILE A 76 23.79 -11.25 -0.40
CA ILE A 76 23.18 -10.00 -0.87
C ILE A 76 21.94 -10.31 -1.71
N ILE A 77 22.01 -11.30 -2.59
CA ILE A 77 20.87 -11.73 -3.42
C ILE A 77 19.72 -12.22 -2.53
N ARG A 78 20.01 -13.05 -1.52
CA ARG A 78 19.01 -13.50 -0.53
C ARG A 78 18.41 -12.34 0.26
N ALA A 79 19.23 -11.37 0.69
CA ALA A 79 18.75 -10.18 1.38
C ALA A 79 17.86 -9.30 0.48
N ALA A 80 18.21 -9.15 -0.79
CA ALA A 80 17.41 -8.41 -1.77
C ALA A 80 16.07 -9.10 -2.04
N LEU A 81 16.05 -10.43 -2.20
CA LEU A 81 14.80 -11.18 -2.35
C LEU A 81 13.91 -11.06 -1.10
N LEU A 82 14.49 -11.11 0.09
CA LEU A 82 13.74 -10.89 1.34
C LEU A 82 13.15 -9.47 1.38
N ARG A 83 13.89 -8.46 0.91
CA ARG A 83 13.40 -7.08 0.83
C ARG A 83 12.26 -6.91 -0.17
N ARG A 84 12.32 -7.61 -1.31
CA ARG A 84 11.23 -7.74 -2.29
C ARG A 84 9.99 -8.36 -1.63
N ALA A 85 10.14 -9.52 -0.99
CA ALA A 85 9.05 -10.21 -0.28
C ALA A 85 8.38 -9.35 0.81
N VAL A 86 9.16 -8.56 1.56
CA VAL A 86 8.63 -7.61 2.56
C VAL A 86 7.73 -6.55 1.91
N GLU A 87 8.11 -6.06 0.74
CA GLU A 87 7.30 -5.08 0.00
C GLU A 87 6.03 -5.72 -0.57
N ASP A 88 6.10 -6.95 -1.07
CA ASP A 88 4.94 -7.71 -1.54
C ASP A 88 3.93 -7.95 -0.40
N ILE A 89 4.41 -8.26 0.81
CA ILE A 89 3.55 -8.37 2.00
C ILE A 89 2.82 -7.05 2.31
N ARG A 90 3.50 -5.90 2.20
CA ARG A 90 2.82 -4.61 2.40
C ARG A 90 1.74 -4.38 1.36
N ARG A 91 2.03 -4.67 0.09
CA ARG A 91 1.08 -4.49 -1.03
C ARG A 91 -0.12 -5.42 -0.93
N ILE A 92 0.07 -6.70 -0.58
CA ILE A 92 -1.06 -7.63 -0.41
C ILE A 92 -1.93 -7.27 0.80
N ILE A 93 -1.34 -6.82 1.92
CA ILE A 93 -2.10 -6.32 3.06
C ILE A 93 -2.95 -5.11 2.64
N GLN A 94 -2.38 -4.20 1.86
CA GLN A 94 -3.11 -3.05 1.33
C GLN A 94 -4.27 -3.47 0.43
N ILE A 95 -4.07 -4.40 -0.52
CA ILE A 95 -5.15 -4.96 -1.36
C ILE A 95 -6.26 -5.55 -0.48
N ARG A 96 -5.89 -6.43 0.47
CA ARG A 96 -6.86 -7.11 1.35
C ARG A 96 -7.67 -6.14 2.19
N SER A 97 -7.03 -5.09 2.72
CA SER A 97 -7.73 -4.04 3.47
C SER A 97 -8.67 -3.19 2.61
N ALA A 98 -8.30 -2.95 1.34
CA ALA A 98 -9.07 -2.12 0.42
C ALA A 98 -10.27 -2.86 -0.19
N LYS A 99 -10.17 -4.18 -0.38
CA LYS A 99 -11.20 -5.03 -1.00
C LYS A 99 -12.62 -4.78 -0.47
N PRO A 100 -12.91 -4.88 0.85
CA PRO A 100 -14.28 -4.67 1.35
C PRO A 100 -14.81 -3.26 1.10
N ALA A 101 -13.94 -2.23 1.23
CA ALA A 101 -14.33 -0.85 0.98
C ALA A 101 -14.64 -0.60 -0.50
N CYS A 102 -13.82 -1.14 -1.40
CA CYS A 102 -14.04 -1.04 -2.85
C CYS A 102 -15.32 -1.76 -3.27
N THR A 103 -15.59 -2.97 -2.78
CA THR A 103 -16.83 -3.71 -3.10
C THR A 103 -18.07 -2.95 -2.65
N ALA A 104 -18.06 -2.35 -1.46
CA ALA A 104 -19.18 -1.55 -0.97
C ALA A 104 -19.42 -0.29 -1.82
N LEU A 105 -18.35 0.39 -2.26
CA LEU A 105 -18.45 1.58 -3.10
C LEU A 105 -18.93 1.28 -4.53
N LEU A 106 -18.57 0.10 -5.07
CA LEU A 106 -19.07 -0.39 -6.35
C LEU A 106 -20.56 -0.71 -6.32
N GLN A 107 -21.04 -1.38 -5.26
CA GLN A 107 -22.47 -1.66 -5.07
C GLN A 107 -23.31 -0.37 -4.99
N ARG A 108 -22.73 0.71 -4.46
CA ARG A 108 -23.37 2.03 -4.40
C ARG A 108 -23.34 2.81 -5.72
N GLY A 109 -22.65 2.31 -6.75
CA GLY A 109 -22.46 3.01 -8.03
C GLY A 109 -21.59 4.26 -7.94
N SER A 110 -20.93 4.50 -6.81
CA SER A 110 -20.07 5.68 -6.57
C SER A 110 -18.70 5.59 -7.21
N VAL A 111 -18.34 4.40 -7.72
CA VAL A 111 -17.05 4.07 -8.32
C VAL A 111 -17.30 3.39 -9.65
N GLY A 112 -16.50 3.72 -10.67
CA GLY A 112 -16.61 3.12 -12.00
C GLY A 112 -16.12 1.67 -12.06
N ASP A 113 -16.68 0.89 -13.00
CA ASP A 113 -16.30 -0.50 -13.26
C ASP A 113 -14.81 -0.64 -13.64
N ASP A 114 -14.25 0.40 -14.26
CA ASP A 114 -12.82 0.52 -14.57
C ASP A 114 -11.93 0.35 -13.33
N LEU A 115 -12.32 0.92 -12.18
CA LEU A 115 -11.55 0.78 -10.94
C LEU A 115 -11.58 -0.67 -10.44
N ASN A 116 -12.74 -1.33 -10.59
CA ASN A 116 -12.89 -2.73 -10.22
C ASN A 116 -12.00 -3.63 -11.07
N GLU A 117 -11.97 -3.42 -12.39
CA GLU A 117 -11.08 -4.15 -13.29
C GLU A 117 -9.60 -3.95 -12.93
N ARG A 118 -9.18 -2.71 -12.61
CA ARG A 118 -7.82 -2.41 -12.13
C ARG A 118 -7.49 -3.10 -10.81
N PHE A 119 -8.45 -3.11 -9.87
CA PHE A 119 -8.27 -3.75 -8.58
C PHE A 119 -8.12 -5.26 -8.70
N LEU A 120 -8.98 -5.92 -9.47
CA LEU A 120 -8.91 -7.36 -9.74
C LEU A 120 -7.62 -7.75 -10.47
N ARG A 121 -7.16 -6.91 -11.41
CA ARG A 121 -5.85 -7.08 -12.03
C ARG A 121 -4.74 -7.01 -10.98
N ALA A 122 -4.73 -5.98 -10.14
CA ALA A 122 -3.71 -5.82 -9.11
C ALA A 122 -3.68 -6.98 -8.12
N GLU A 123 -4.84 -7.53 -7.76
CA GLU A 123 -4.94 -8.74 -6.93
C GLU A 123 -4.27 -9.92 -7.61
N LYS A 124 -4.58 -10.17 -8.89
CA LYS A 124 -3.97 -11.26 -9.66
C LYS A 124 -2.47 -11.07 -9.86
N ASP A 125 -2.03 -9.88 -10.27
CA ASP A 125 -0.62 -9.56 -10.47
C ASP A 125 0.17 -9.75 -9.17
N MET A 126 -0.42 -9.42 -8.02
CA MET A 126 0.19 -9.67 -6.71
C MET A 126 0.25 -11.15 -6.37
N GLU A 127 -0.79 -11.95 -6.66
CA GLU A 127 -0.73 -13.39 -6.45
C GLU A 127 0.36 -14.06 -7.29
N ASP A 128 0.50 -13.65 -8.55
CA ASP A 128 1.52 -14.17 -9.46
C ASP A 128 2.92 -13.76 -8.97
N GLU A 129 3.11 -12.50 -8.55
CA GLU A 129 4.36 -12.03 -7.94
C GLU A 129 4.74 -12.83 -6.68
N LEU A 130 3.77 -13.12 -5.80
CA LEU A 130 4.00 -13.93 -4.61
C LEU A 130 4.43 -15.36 -4.98
N ARG A 131 3.80 -15.98 -6.00
CA ARG A 131 4.18 -17.31 -6.51
C ARG A 131 5.60 -17.31 -7.06
N ASP A 132 5.96 -16.29 -7.83
CA ASP A 132 7.30 -16.14 -8.39
C ASP A 132 8.36 -16.03 -7.28
N VAL A 133 8.12 -15.22 -6.25
CA VAL A 133 9.02 -15.10 -5.10
C VAL A 133 9.19 -16.42 -4.34
N VAL A 134 8.14 -17.23 -4.18
CA VAL A 134 8.28 -18.59 -3.60
C VAL A 134 9.18 -19.47 -4.45
N GLN A 135 8.98 -19.46 -5.78
CA GLN A 135 9.77 -20.28 -6.70
C GLN A 135 11.24 -19.85 -6.69
N GLU A 136 11.52 -18.55 -6.75
CA GLU A 136 12.87 -18.02 -6.66
C GLU A 136 13.53 -18.32 -5.31
N ALA A 137 12.80 -18.20 -4.21
CA ALA A 137 13.30 -18.55 -2.89
C ALA A 137 13.70 -20.04 -2.82
N ASN A 138 12.87 -20.93 -3.35
CA ASN A 138 13.17 -22.35 -3.42
C ASN A 138 14.36 -22.67 -4.35
N ALA A 139 14.55 -21.88 -5.41
CA ALA A 139 15.71 -22.01 -6.30
C ALA A 139 17.02 -21.59 -5.61
N LEU A 140 16.98 -20.59 -4.72
CA LEU A 140 18.14 -20.15 -3.94
C LEU A 140 18.46 -21.06 -2.75
N SER A 141 17.43 -21.66 -2.14
CA SER A 141 17.58 -22.63 -1.06
C SER A 141 16.32 -23.49 -0.96
N GLU A 142 16.50 -24.81 -0.97
CA GLU A 142 15.40 -25.76 -0.85
C GLU A 142 14.56 -25.50 0.42
N GLY A 143 13.24 -25.46 0.28
CA GLY A 143 12.29 -25.25 1.37
C GLY A 143 12.18 -23.81 1.88
N TRP A 144 13.00 -22.87 1.40
CA TRP A 144 12.98 -21.48 1.88
C TRP A 144 11.68 -20.74 1.50
N GLY A 145 11.05 -21.09 0.38
CA GLY A 145 9.79 -20.50 -0.07
C GLY A 145 8.63 -20.66 0.93
N ASN A 146 8.68 -21.68 1.80
CA ASN A 146 7.64 -21.89 2.82
C ASN A 146 7.74 -20.90 4.00
N VAL A 147 8.95 -20.40 4.28
CA VAL A 147 9.23 -19.57 5.46
C VAL A 147 9.49 -18.10 5.11
N ILE A 148 9.89 -17.79 3.87
CA ILE A 148 10.28 -16.44 3.44
C ILE A 148 9.19 -15.40 3.74
N PHE A 149 7.92 -15.73 3.47
CA PHE A 149 6.81 -14.80 3.72
C PHE A 149 6.44 -14.68 5.20
N GLN A 150 6.69 -15.71 6.01
CA GLN A 150 6.52 -15.61 7.47
C GLN A 150 7.54 -14.61 8.03
N SER A 151 8.82 -14.75 7.65
CA SER A 151 9.86 -13.80 8.03
C SER A 151 9.60 -12.39 7.49
N ALA A 152 9.16 -12.28 6.24
CA ALA A 152 8.84 -10.99 5.63
C ALA A 152 7.68 -10.27 6.35
N ASN A 153 6.66 -11.01 6.78
CA ASN A 153 5.54 -10.48 7.56
C ASN A 153 6.00 -9.92 8.91
N GLU A 154 6.82 -10.68 9.65
CA GLU A 154 7.38 -10.22 10.93
C GLU A 154 8.26 -8.97 10.76
N ILE A 155 9.09 -8.93 9.71
CA ILE A 155 9.91 -7.75 9.39
C ILE A 155 9.02 -6.54 9.06
N ALA A 156 7.97 -6.73 8.25
CA ALA A 156 7.05 -5.66 7.89
C ALA A 156 6.34 -5.09 9.13
N ALA A 157 5.80 -5.96 9.98
CA ALA A 157 5.14 -5.59 11.23
C ALA A 157 6.10 -4.89 12.20
N ASN A 158 7.30 -5.43 12.40
CA ASN A 158 8.31 -4.85 13.28
C ASN A 158 8.76 -3.46 12.78
N THR A 159 8.95 -3.29 11.47
CA THR A 159 9.31 -2.01 10.86
C THR A 159 8.22 -0.96 11.08
N ALA A 160 6.95 -1.33 10.86
CA ALA A 160 5.82 -0.44 11.09
C ALA A 160 5.71 -0.04 12.57
N PHE A 161 5.86 -1.00 13.48
CA PHE A 161 5.84 -0.76 14.92
C PHE A 161 6.96 0.20 15.37
N ARG A 162 8.21 -0.06 14.93
CA ARG A 162 9.35 0.82 15.23
C ARG A 162 9.14 2.23 14.68
N LYS A 163 8.56 2.36 13.48
CA LYS A 163 8.25 3.67 12.90
C LYS A 163 7.28 4.44 13.80
N SER A 164 6.18 3.83 14.23
CA SER A 164 5.22 4.46 15.14
C SER A 164 5.85 4.83 16.49
N LEU A 165 6.69 3.97 17.06
CA LEU A 165 7.43 4.31 18.29
C LEU A 165 8.35 5.52 18.10
N ASN A 166 9.09 5.57 16.99
CA ASN A 166 9.97 6.69 16.68
C ASN A 166 9.18 7.99 16.48
N GLU A 167 8.02 7.93 15.83
CA GLU A 167 7.13 9.08 15.67
C GLU A 167 6.59 9.60 17.00
N ILE A 168 6.23 8.71 17.93
CA ILE A 168 5.80 9.09 19.29
C ILE A 168 6.98 9.70 20.06
N GLN A 169 8.14 9.07 20.02
CA GLN A 169 9.34 9.55 20.69
C GLN A 169 9.79 10.92 20.17
N ALA A 170 9.61 11.18 18.87
CA ALA A 170 9.92 12.47 18.25
C ALA A 170 9.02 13.61 18.73
N LYS A 171 7.81 13.33 19.23
CA LYS A 171 6.89 14.33 19.81
C LYS A 171 7.24 14.71 21.25
N ALA A 172 7.89 13.81 21.98
CA ALA A 172 8.25 14.00 23.38
C ALA A 172 8.97 15.33 23.70
N PRO A 173 9.98 15.82 22.93
CA PRO A 173 10.61 17.11 23.23
C PRO A 173 9.64 18.30 23.06
N ALA A 174 8.83 18.31 21.99
CA ALA A 174 7.86 19.37 21.75
C ALA A 174 6.77 19.41 22.83
N GLU A 175 6.29 18.23 23.27
CA GLU A 175 5.33 18.12 24.37
C GLU A 175 5.93 18.59 25.70
N LYS A 176 7.22 18.30 25.96
CA LYS A 176 7.93 18.82 27.13
C LYS A 176 8.02 20.34 27.12
N GLU A 177 8.42 20.94 26.00
CA GLU A 177 8.50 22.40 25.87
C GLU A 177 7.12 23.07 26.06
N TRP A 178 6.08 22.47 25.48
CA TRP A 178 4.70 22.93 25.68
C TRP A 178 4.28 22.83 27.16
N TRP A 179 4.61 21.73 27.81
CA TRP A 179 4.27 21.50 29.22
C TRP A 179 4.97 22.47 30.16
N GLU A 180 6.26 22.76 29.95
CA GLU A 180 6.98 23.73 30.77
C GLU A 180 6.40 25.15 30.62
N LYS A 181 6.06 25.57 29.40
CA LYS A 181 5.35 26.84 29.16
C LYS A 181 4.00 26.89 29.88
N ARG A 182 3.23 25.80 29.80
CA ARG A 182 1.92 25.70 30.46
C ARG A 182 2.07 25.73 31.99
N ARG A 183 3.08 25.05 32.54
CA ARG A 183 3.38 25.04 33.97
C ARG A 183 3.77 26.42 34.48
N ALA A 184 4.64 27.13 33.77
CA ALA A 184 5.03 28.49 34.13
C ALA A 184 3.83 29.44 34.14
N PHE A 185 2.94 29.36 33.13
CA PHE A 185 1.71 30.14 33.09
C PHE A 185 0.78 29.86 34.30
N ILE A 186 0.61 28.58 34.66
CA ILE A 186 -0.21 28.20 35.82
C ILE A 186 0.40 28.75 37.12
N GLN A 187 1.73 28.68 37.28
CA GLN A 187 2.41 29.24 38.45
C GLN A 187 2.22 30.76 38.55
N THR A 188 2.31 31.48 37.43
CA THR A 188 2.11 32.94 37.42
C THR A 188 0.67 33.33 37.74
N GLU A 189 -0.32 32.64 37.18
CA GLU A 189 -1.74 32.88 37.49
C GLU A 189 -2.04 32.61 38.98
N PHE A 190 -1.55 31.50 39.53
CA PHE A 190 -1.76 31.17 40.94
C PHE A 190 -1.15 32.21 41.89
N MET A 191 0.07 32.71 41.60
CA MET A 191 0.68 33.77 42.41
C MET A 191 -0.13 35.07 42.36
N LYS A 192 -0.68 35.40 41.19
CA LYS A 192 -1.55 36.56 41.02
C LYS A 192 -2.86 36.42 41.83
N GLU A 193 -3.48 35.24 41.81
CA GLU A 193 -4.67 34.96 42.63
C GLU A 193 -4.38 35.07 44.13
N LEU A 194 -3.20 34.65 44.61
CA LEU A 194 -2.79 34.81 46.00
C LEU A 194 -2.57 36.27 46.39
N GLU A 195 -1.95 37.06 45.50
CA GLU A 195 -1.77 38.51 45.71
C GLU A 195 -3.12 39.24 45.75
N GLU A 196 -4.03 38.94 44.82
CA GLU A 196 -5.40 39.47 44.81
C GLU A 196 -6.19 39.01 46.05
N GLY A 197 -6.08 37.74 46.46
CA GLY A 197 -6.71 37.24 47.68
C GLY A 197 -6.14 37.87 48.97
N SER A 198 -4.84 38.13 49.01
CA SER A 198 -4.17 38.79 50.14
C SER A 198 -4.58 40.26 50.27
N THR A 199 -4.72 40.98 49.14
CA THR A 199 -5.18 42.37 49.14
C THR A 199 -6.64 42.51 49.55
N TYR A 200 -7.49 41.54 49.22
CA TYR A 200 -8.87 41.46 49.74
C TYR A 200 -8.92 41.08 51.25
N GLY A 201 -8.03 40.19 51.71
CA GLY A 201 -7.93 39.82 53.13
C GLY A 201 -7.42 40.95 54.02
N ASP A 202 -6.42 41.70 53.57
CA ASP A 202 -5.81 42.80 54.33
C ASP A 202 -6.70 44.06 54.33
N GLY A 203 -7.47 44.27 53.25
CA GLY A 203 -8.51 45.30 53.18
C GLY A 203 -9.66 45.10 54.17
N ALA A 204 -10.13 43.85 54.36
CA ALA A 204 -11.19 43.52 55.32
C ALA A 204 -10.74 43.69 56.79
N VAL A 205 -9.47 43.40 57.09
CA VAL A 205 -8.90 43.60 58.43
C VAL A 205 -8.67 45.10 58.72
N ALA A 206 -8.21 45.88 57.73
CA ALA A 206 -8.02 47.33 57.87
C ALA A 206 -9.35 48.11 58.04
N GLU A 207 -10.43 47.67 57.40
CA GLU A 207 -11.76 48.31 57.54
C GLU A 207 -12.42 47.98 58.90
N GLY A 208 -12.22 46.77 59.43
CA GLY A 208 -12.70 46.36 60.75
C GLY A 208 -12.04 47.10 61.91
N VAL A 209 -10.75 47.44 61.80
CA VAL A 209 -10.01 48.18 62.83
C VAL A 209 -10.41 49.66 62.87
N LYS A 210 -10.65 50.29 61.71
CA LYS A 210 -11.11 51.70 61.66
C LYS A 210 -12.52 51.92 62.22
N LYS A 211 -13.42 50.94 62.14
CA LYS A 211 -14.78 51.05 62.72
C LYS A 211 -14.80 50.91 64.26
N LYS A 212 -13.86 50.18 64.88
CA LYS A 212 -13.79 50.06 66.34
C LYS A 212 -13.16 51.28 67.06
N SER A 213 -12.38 52.10 66.36
CA SER A 213 -11.75 53.30 66.94
C SER A 213 -12.64 54.55 66.93
N LYS A 214 -13.88 54.46 66.42
CA LYS A 214 -14.78 55.61 66.23
C LYS A 214 -16.06 55.55 67.08
N LYS A 215 -16.04 54.77 68.16
CA LYS A 215 -17.13 54.67 69.13
C LYS A 215 -16.62 54.96 70.53
#